data_AF-A0A9E0U4T7-F1
#
_entry.id   AF-A0A9E0U4T7-F1
#
_cell.length_a   1.000
_cell.length_b   1.000
_cell.length_c   1.000
_cell.angle_alpha   90.00
_cell.angle_beta   90.00
_cell.angle_gamma   90.00
#
_symmetry.space_group_name_H-M   'P 1'
#
loop_
_entity.id
_entity.type
_entity.pdbx_description
1 polymer ?
#
loop_
_entity_poly.entity_id
_entity_poly.type
_entity_poly.pdbx_seq_one_letter_code
_entity_poly.pdbx_strand_id
1 'polypeptide(L)'
;MRPKSCLIWLVASLMLATRVLAADLPQCLQRAPGQTTRSAMDKIHPADEELLARLVYAEASSTGFADDKRIYQGIAWGVMNRVRLGEISASASRQYGRGVSGVIFKPGQFNPAVSRRSPYSKEFLCPKDVARWQYALGGSRVALRGQDNPLTQTPWEQRYGLSLVVNFYYPMSSQARGVFAPWEGSRSLRFIGEPSHPGLPPAEQIRFYRLTQPPADLRNVSR
;
A
#
# COMPACT_ATOMS: atom_id res chain seq x y z
N MET A 1 -64.49 -1.11 34.80
CA MET A 1 -64.30 -1.43 33.37
C MET A 1 -62.80 -1.56 33.10
N ARG A 2 -62.38 -2.68 32.51
CA ARG A 2 -61.03 -2.92 31.93
C ARG A 2 -60.92 -2.17 30.59
N PRO A 3 -59.72 -1.76 30.12
CA PRO A 3 -58.67 -2.67 29.59
C PRO A 3 -57.29 -2.40 30.22
N LYS A 4 -56.43 -3.38 30.56
CA LYS A 4 -55.76 -4.47 29.82
C LYS A 4 -54.77 -4.01 28.73
N SER A 5 -53.49 -4.17 29.08
CA SER A 5 -52.39 -4.68 28.24
C SER A 5 -51.82 -3.81 27.13
N CYS A 6 -50.56 -3.39 27.29
CA CYS A 6 -49.46 -3.76 26.37
C CYS A 6 -48.13 -3.23 26.94
N LEU A 7 -47.38 -4.05 27.68
CA LEU A 7 -45.97 -3.77 27.96
C LEU A 7 -45.17 -5.05 27.78
N ILE A 8 -45.10 -5.49 26.54
CA ILE A 8 -44.09 -6.42 26.03
C ILE A 8 -43.49 -5.68 24.83
N TRP A 9 -42.19 -5.83 24.62
CA TRP A 9 -41.32 -5.12 23.66
C TRP A 9 -40.51 -3.96 24.24
N LEU A 10 -39.61 -4.27 25.18
CA LEU A 10 -38.27 -3.69 25.13
C LEU A 10 -37.27 -4.82 24.90
N VAL A 11 -37.16 -5.11 23.62
CA VAL A 11 -36.17 -5.94 22.94
C VAL A 11 -34.78 -5.55 23.42
N ALA A 12 -34.10 -6.50 24.07
CA ALA A 12 -32.83 -7.08 23.63
C ALA A 12 -32.05 -6.32 22.53
N SER A 13 -31.74 -5.04 22.74
CA SER A 13 -31.00 -4.21 21.78
C SER A 13 -29.93 -3.39 22.46
N LEU A 14 -29.00 -4.05 23.17
CA LEU A 14 -27.71 -3.43 23.49
C LEU A 14 -26.60 -4.46 23.71
N MET A 15 -26.51 -5.41 22.78
CA MET A 15 -25.31 -6.20 22.55
C MET A 15 -24.98 -6.11 21.05
N LEU A 16 -24.83 -4.89 20.53
CA LEU A 16 -23.95 -4.68 19.38
C LEU A 16 -22.52 -4.90 19.90
N ALA A 17 -22.18 -6.18 20.09
CA ALA A 17 -20.80 -6.60 20.11
C ALA A 17 -20.23 -6.20 18.75
N THR A 18 -19.49 -5.10 18.72
CA THR A 18 -18.53 -4.80 17.67
C THR A 18 -17.54 -5.97 17.65
N ARG A 19 -17.87 -7.00 16.87
CA ARG A 19 -16.88 -7.98 16.45
C ARG A 19 -15.92 -7.24 15.54
N VAL A 20 -14.91 -6.61 16.14
CA VAL A 20 -13.64 -6.42 15.47
C VAL A 20 -13.16 -7.84 15.22
N LEU A 21 -13.50 -8.38 14.05
CA LEU A 21 -12.87 -9.60 13.57
C LEU A 21 -11.39 -9.25 13.49
N ALA A 22 -10.62 -9.73 14.47
CA ALA A 22 -9.18 -9.74 14.36
C ALA A 22 -8.87 -10.43 13.04
N ALA A 23 -8.25 -9.71 12.11
CA ALA A 23 -7.87 -10.32 10.86
C ALA A 23 -6.88 -11.44 11.18
N ASP A 24 -7.29 -12.68 10.92
CA ASP A 24 -6.40 -13.82 11.06
C ASP A 24 -5.17 -13.62 10.16
N LEU A 25 -4.02 -14.10 10.63
CA LEU A 25 -2.80 -14.11 9.83
C LEU A 25 -3.05 -14.95 8.56
N PRO A 26 -2.55 -14.50 7.40
CA PRO A 26 -2.76 -15.25 6.18
C PRO A 26 -1.85 -16.49 6.20
N GLN A 27 -2.21 -17.51 5.44
CA GLN A 27 -1.41 -18.74 5.39
C GLN A 27 0.03 -18.44 4.97
N CYS A 28 1.00 -18.96 5.74
CA CYS A 28 2.41 -18.88 5.39
C CYS A 28 2.72 -19.74 4.15
N LEU A 29 3.39 -19.12 3.18
CA LEU A 29 3.78 -19.76 1.93
C LEU A 29 5.24 -20.18 1.96
N GLN A 30 5.52 -21.35 1.40
CA GLN A 30 6.87 -21.85 1.17
C GLN A 30 7.21 -21.81 -0.31
N ARG A 31 8.46 -21.46 -0.63
CA ARG A 31 8.99 -21.55 -2.00
C ARG A 31 9.68 -22.90 -2.18
N ALA A 32 9.31 -23.62 -3.23
CA ALA A 32 10.10 -24.77 -3.67
C ALA A 32 11.49 -24.31 -4.17
N PRO A 33 12.52 -25.19 -4.18
CA PRO A 33 13.80 -24.89 -4.80
C PRO A 33 13.64 -24.39 -6.24
N GLY A 34 14.35 -23.32 -6.61
CA GLY A 34 14.24 -22.71 -7.94
C GLY A 34 13.00 -21.83 -8.16
N GLN A 35 11.96 -21.95 -7.33
CA GLN A 35 10.70 -21.22 -7.51
C GLN A 35 10.85 -19.71 -7.24
N THR A 36 10.20 -18.89 -8.06
CA THR A 36 10.07 -17.45 -7.81
C THR A 36 9.02 -17.17 -6.73
N THR A 37 9.11 -16.01 -6.07
CA THR A 37 8.09 -15.57 -5.10
C THR A 37 6.72 -15.44 -5.77
N ARG A 38 6.66 -14.90 -6.99
CA ARG A 38 5.43 -14.82 -7.79
C ARG A 38 4.79 -16.20 -8.00
N SER A 39 5.57 -17.18 -8.46
CA SER A 39 5.06 -18.53 -8.69
C SER A 39 4.54 -19.20 -7.41
N ALA A 40 5.11 -18.88 -6.23
CA ALA A 40 4.57 -19.36 -4.96
C ALA A 40 3.24 -18.69 -4.61
N MET A 41 3.10 -17.38 -4.89
CA MET A 41 1.88 -16.63 -4.65
C MET A 41 0.75 -17.00 -5.62
N ASP A 42 1.08 -17.26 -6.89
CA ASP A 42 0.11 -17.65 -7.92
C ASP A 42 -0.62 -18.96 -7.56
N LYS A 43 -0.04 -19.82 -6.70
CA LYS A 43 -0.71 -21.08 -6.27
C LYS A 43 -1.96 -20.85 -5.42
N ILE A 44 -2.02 -19.75 -4.68
CA ILE A 44 -3.13 -19.44 -3.78
C ILE A 44 -4.08 -18.39 -4.34
N HIS A 45 -3.69 -17.71 -5.43
CA HIS A 45 -4.47 -16.64 -6.09
C HIS A 45 -5.11 -15.68 -5.07
N PRO A 46 -4.31 -14.99 -4.24
CA PRO A 46 -4.86 -14.16 -3.17
C PRO A 46 -5.67 -13.02 -3.77
N ALA A 47 -6.67 -12.54 -3.03
CA ALA A 47 -7.32 -11.28 -3.38
C ALA A 47 -6.29 -10.13 -3.39
N ASP A 48 -6.53 -9.11 -4.21
CA ASP A 48 -5.67 -7.92 -4.30
C ASP A 48 -5.42 -7.26 -2.94
N GLU A 49 -6.42 -7.31 -2.04
CA GLU A 49 -6.30 -6.86 -0.65
C GLU A 49 -5.19 -7.61 0.12
N GLU A 50 -5.23 -8.93 0.12
CA GLU A 50 -4.23 -9.74 0.80
C GLU A 50 -2.86 -9.58 0.14
N LEU A 51 -2.81 -9.56 -1.20
CA LEU A 51 -1.56 -9.41 -1.93
C LEU A 51 -0.87 -8.07 -1.62
N LEU A 52 -1.64 -6.98 -1.62
CA LEU A 52 -1.14 -5.66 -1.25
C LEU A 52 -0.72 -5.64 0.22
N ALA A 53 -1.52 -6.20 1.14
CA ALA A 53 -1.18 -6.26 2.56
C ALA A 53 0.11 -7.04 2.82
N ARG A 54 0.35 -8.16 2.13
CA ARG A 54 1.62 -8.90 2.21
C ARG A 54 2.80 -8.05 1.77
N LEU A 55 2.66 -7.28 0.68
CA LEU A 55 3.71 -6.35 0.24
C LEU A 55 3.96 -5.27 1.30
N VAL A 56 2.91 -4.57 1.71
CA VAL A 56 2.99 -3.46 2.67
C VAL A 56 3.61 -3.93 3.99
N TYR A 57 3.23 -5.11 4.47
CA TYR A 57 3.80 -5.73 5.66
C TYR A 57 5.32 -5.93 5.52
N ALA A 58 5.76 -6.52 4.42
CA ALA A 58 7.18 -6.78 4.18
C ALA A 58 8.01 -5.51 3.98
N GLU A 59 7.46 -4.54 3.25
CA GLU A 59 8.07 -3.23 3.03
C GLU A 59 8.17 -2.45 4.34
N ALA A 60 7.12 -2.44 5.17
CA ALA A 60 7.13 -1.78 6.48
C ALA A 60 8.21 -2.37 7.40
N SER A 61 8.36 -3.70 7.43
CA SER A 61 9.46 -4.36 8.15
C SER A 61 10.85 -3.93 7.68
N SER A 62 11.00 -3.47 6.43
CA SER A 62 12.28 -2.97 5.91
C SER A 62 12.61 -1.53 6.31
N THR A 63 11.64 -0.77 6.83
CA THR A 63 11.81 0.66 7.12
C THR A 63 12.54 0.96 8.43
N GLY A 64 12.52 0.02 9.38
CA GLY A 64 12.93 0.25 10.77
C GLY A 64 11.81 0.79 11.68
N PHE A 65 10.62 1.06 11.15
CA PHE A 65 9.49 1.68 11.86
C PHE A 65 8.20 0.83 11.80
N ALA A 66 8.33 -0.49 11.86
CA ALA A 66 7.21 -1.42 11.70
C ALA A 66 6.10 -1.30 12.76
N ASP A 67 6.31 -0.55 13.85
CA ASP A 67 5.29 -0.34 14.88
C ASP A 67 4.43 0.93 14.62
N ASP A 68 4.79 1.74 13.61
CA ASP A 68 4.02 2.92 13.22
C ASP A 68 3.03 2.60 12.10
N LYS A 69 1.73 2.63 12.42
CA LYS A 69 0.64 2.41 11.45
C LYS A 69 0.68 3.32 10.22
N ARG A 70 1.26 4.53 10.32
CA ARG A 70 1.35 5.49 9.22
C ARG A 70 2.27 4.99 8.12
N ILE A 71 3.31 4.22 8.46
CA ILE A 71 4.22 3.57 7.51
C ILE A 71 3.43 2.70 6.54
N TYR A 72 2.56 1.85 7.07
CA TYR A 72 1.72 0.94 6.29
C TYR A 72 0.78 1.69 5.35
N GLN A 73 0.13 2.75 5.84
CA GLN A 73 -0.74 3.60 5.02
C GLN A 73 0.02 4.31 3.90
N GLY A 74 1.18 4.90 4.22
CA GLY A 74 2.03 5.59 3.25
C GLY A 74 2.52 4.68 2.13
N ILE A 75 2.99 3.48 2.47
CA ILE A 75 3.44 2.48 1.48
C ILE A 75 2.24 2.01 0.63
N ALA A 76 1.11 1.68 1.25
CA ALA A 76 -0.08 1.21 0.53
C ALA A 76 -0.56 2.25 -0.49
N TRP A 77 -0.63 3.53 -0.12
CA TRP A 77 -0.96 4.61 -1.05
C TRP A 77 0.07 4.74 -2.17
N GLY A 78 1.37 4.72 -1.85
CA GLY A 78 2.42 4.79 -2.85
C GLY A 78 2.34 3.67 -3.90
N VAL A 79 2.05 2.44 -3.47
CA VAL A 79 1.83 1.30 -4.37
C VAL A 79 0.58 1.52 -5.23
N MET A 80 -0.54 1.90 -4.60
CA MET A 80 -1.79 2.07 -5.31
C MET A 80 -1.80 3.26 -6.27
N ASN A 81 -0.95 4.27 -6.06
CA ASN A 81 -0.75 5.35 -7.04
C ASN A 81 -0.15 4.82 -8.34
N ARG A 82 0.83 3.90 -8.24
CA ARG A 82 1.38 3.22 -9.42
C ARG A 82 0.31 2.38 -10.13
N VAL A 83 -0.50 1.63 -9.38
CA VAL A 83 -1.59 0.81 -9.92
C VAL A 83 -2.59 1.68 -10.70
N ARG A 84 -3.11 2.75 -10.09
CA ARG A 84 -4.10 3.63 -10.72
C ARG A 84 -3.56 4.32 -11.96
N LEU A 85 -2.33 4.83 -11.92
CA LEU A 85 -1.69 5.39 -13.12
C LEU A 85 -1.53 4.31 -14.20
N GLY A 86 -1.14 3.10 -13.84
CA GLY A 86 -0.96 1.97 -14.76
C GLY A 86 -2.24 1.46 -15.41
N GLU A 87 -3.41 1.70 -14.83
CA GLU A 87 -4.69 1.34 -15.46
C GLU A 87 -5.12 2.31 -16.55
N ILE A 88 -4.69 3.57 -16.50
CA ILE A 88 -5.14 4.61 -17.44
C ILE A 88 -4.06 5.10 -18.40
N SER A 89 -2.78 4.80 -18.12
CA SER A 89 -1.64 5.22 -18.93
C SER A 89 -0.88 3.99 -19.38
N ALA A 90 -0.78 3.80 -20.69
CA ALA A 90 0.02 2.73 -21.29
C ALA A 90 1.51 2.92 -20.95
N SER A 91 1.99 4.16 -20.85
CA SER A 91 3.37 4.42 -20.44
C SER A 91 3.63 4.05 -18.99
N ALA A 92 2.73 4.42 -18.06
CA ALA A 92 2.80 4.02 -16.65
C ALA A 92 2.64 2.51 -16.47
N SER A 93 1.75 1.87 -17.24
CA SER A 93 1.53 0.42 -17.23
C SER A 93 2.81 -0.34 -17.61
N ARG A 94 3.53 0.13 -18.64
CA ARG A 94 4.83 -0.44 -19.02
C ARG A 94 5.88 -0.22 -17.95
N GLN A 95 5.90 0.94 -17.31
CA GLN A 95 6.91 1.29 -16.31
C GLN A 95 6.70 0.53 -14.99
N TYR A 96 5.49 0.59 -14.44
CA TYR A 96 5.19 0.09 -13.09
C TYR A 96 4.52 -1.28 -13.09
N GLY A 97 3.81 -1.66 -14.15
CA GLY A 97 2.94 -2.84 -14.20
C GLY A 97 1.46 -2.47 -14.29
N ARG A 98 0.61 -3.47 -14.55
CA ARG A 98 -0.86 -3.33 -14.62
C ARG A 98 -1.53 -4.13 -13.50
N GLY A 99 -2.53 -3.56 -12.85
CA GLY A 99 -3.17 -4.14 -11.67
C GLY A 99 -2.22 -4.27 -10.48
N VAL A 100 -2.77 -4.70 -9.34
CA VAL A 100 -2.02 -4.87 -8.09
C VAL A 100 -0.89 -5.89 -8.27
N SER A 101 -1.21 -7.08 -8.78
CA SER A 101 -0.21 -8.13 -9.02
C SER A 101 0.89 -7.70 -10.01
N GLY A 102 0.53 -7.03 -11.10
CA GLY A 102 1.51 -6.58 -12.08
C GLY A 102 2.47 -5.54 -11.52
N VAL A 103 1.99 -4.65 -10.64
CA VAL A 103 2.84 -3.66 -9.95
C VAL A 103 3.76 -4.32 -8.92
N ILE A 104 3.21 -5.20 -8.08
CA ILE A 104 3.96 -5.85 -6.99
C ILE A 104 5.08 -6.73 -7.53
N PHE A 105 4.84 -7.46 -8.61
CA PHE A 105 5.81 -8.40 -9.18
C PHE A 105 6.64 -7.83 -10.33
N LYS A 106 6.48 -6.55 -10.68
CA LYS A 106 7.31 -5.91 -11.72
C LYS A 106 8.77 -5.87 -11.27
N PRO A 107 9.72 -6.35 -12.09
CA PRO A 107 11.14 -6.30 -11.77
C PRO A 107 11.60 -4.87 -11.44
N GLY A 108 12.38 -4.73 -10.37
CA GLY A 108 12.91 -3.44 -9.91
C GLY A 108 11.95 -2.58 -9.09
N GLN A 109 10.71 -3.02 -8.83
CA GLN A 109 9.78 -2.26 -7.98
C GLN A 109 9.95 -2.60 -6.49
N PHE A 110 9.81 -3.87 -6.11
CA PHE A 110 9.71 -4.30 -4.71
C PHE A 110 10.55 -5.54 -4.41
N ASN A 111 11.68 -5.35 -3.73
CA ASN A 111 12.61 -6.43 -3.41
C ASN A 111 11.96 -7.60 -2.64
N PRO A 112 11.05 -7.40 -1.65
CA PRO A 112 10.38 -8.50 -0.98
C PRO A 112 9.63 -9.43 -1.94
N ALA A 113 8.96 -8.86 -2.95
CA ALA A 113 8.14 -9.60 -3.90
C ALA A 113 8.92 -10.20 -5.07
N VAL A 114 10.04 -9.59 -5.52
CA VAL A 114 10.74 -10.03 -6.74
C VAL A 114 12.08 -10.70 -6.51
N SER A 115 12.78 -10.38 -5.41
CA SER A 115 14.12 -10.93 -5.16
C SER A 115 14.06 -12.25 -4.43
N ARG A 116 14.76 -13.27 -4.91
CA ARG A 116 14.90 -14.53 -4.17
C ARG A 116 15.79 -14.41 -2.94
N ARG A 117 16.67 -13.41 -2.93
CA ARG A 117 17.72 -13.19 -1.92
C ARG A 117 17.35 -12.12 -0.90
N SER A 118 16.26 -11.38 -1.08
CA SER A 118 15.86 -10.36 -0.11
C SER A 118 15.53 -11.01 1.23
N PRO A 119 16.07 -10.50 2.36
CA PRO A 119 15.69 -11.00 3.68
C PRO A 119 14.19 -10.81 3.94
N TYR A 120 13.59 -9.77 3.35
CA TYR A 120 12.16 -9.42 3.51
C TYR A 120 11.21 -10.27 2.65
N SER A 121 11.71 -11.11 1.75
CA SER A 121 10.83 -12.05 1.02
C SER A 121 10.17 -13.08 1.92
N LYS A 122 10.75 -13.39 3.09
CA LYS A 122 10.12 -14.26 4.08
C LYS A 122 8.92 -13.56 4.74
N GLU A 123 9.05 -12.27 5.06
CA GLU A 123 7.96 -11.45 5.61
C GLU A 123 6.78 -11.35 4.62
N PHE A 124 7.08 -11.21 3.33
CA PHE A 124 6.04 -11.18 2.27
C PHE A 124 5.24 -12.49 2.19
N LEU A 125 5.92 -13.63 2.31
CA LEU A 125 5.31 -14.96 2.18
C LEU A 125 4.66 -15.45 3.47
N CYS A 126 5.10 -14.97 4.63
CA CYS A 126 4.65 -15.44 5.93
C CYS A 126 4.65 -14.28 6.94
N PRO A 127 3.63 -13.40 6.91
CA PRO A 127 3.36 -12.48 8.01
C PRO A 127 3.13 -13.27 9.30
N LYS A 128 3.72 -12.82 10.41
CA LYS A 128 3.69 -13.53 11.70
C LYS A 128 3.17 -12.70 12.86
N ASP A 129 3.23 -11.38 12.73
CA ASP A 129 2.77 -10.46 13.76
C ASP A 129 1.35 -9.99 13.46
N VAL A 130 0.42 -10.29 14.36
CA VAL A 130 -1.02 -10.00 14.18
C VAL A 130 -1.28 -8.49 14.14
N ALA A 131 -0.64 -7.70 14.99
CA ALA A 131 -0.88 -6.26 15.07
C ALA A 131 -0.37 -5.55 13.81
N ARG A 132 0.85 -5.89 13.37
CA ARG A 132 1.44 -5.37 12.13
C ARG A 132 0.68 -5.84 10.89
N TRP A 133 0.17 -7.07 10.90
CA TRP A 133 -0.72 -7.56 9.84
C TRP A 133 -2.01 -6.74 9.75
N GLN A 134 -2.61 -6.40 10.88
CA GLN A 134 -3.80 -5.53 10.91
C GLN A 134 -3.50 -4.12 10.38
N TYR A 135 -2.33 -3.55 10.66
CA TYR A 135 -1.91 -2.28 10.06
C TYR A 135 -1.76 -2.38 8.54
N ALA A 136 -1.12 -3.45 8.05
CA ALA A 136 -0.97 -3.70 6.63
C ALA A 136 -2.31 -3.86 5.93
N LEU A 137 -3.20 -4.69 6.48
CA LEU A 137 -4.52 -4.94 5.91
C LEU A 137 -5.40 -3.68 5.92
N GLY A 138 -5.38 -2.93 7.02
CA GLY A 138 -6.10 -1.66 7.15
C GLY A 138 -5.61 -0.61 6.16
N GLY A 139 -4.29 -0.45 6.03
CA GLY A 139 -3.67 0.45 5.05
C GLY A 139 -4.01 0.07 3.62
N SER A 140 -3.90 -1.23 3.28
CA SER A 140 -4.26 -1.77 1.97
C SER A 140 -5.72 -1.54 1.63
N ARG A 141 -6.65 -1.80 2.56
CA ARG A 141 -8.09 -1.54 2.38
C ARG A 141 -8.40 -0.11 2.02
N VAL A 142 -7.84 0.82 2.81
CA VAL A 142 -8.01 2.27 2.58
C VAL A 142 -7.46 2.64 1.21
N ALA A 143 -6.22 2.22 0.92
CA ALA A 143 -5.55 2.55 -0.34
C ALA A 143 -6.24 1.91 -1.56
N LEU A 144 -6.85 0.73 -1.43
CA LEU A 144 -7.61 0.06 -2.51
C LEU A 144 -8.92 0.78 -2.82
N ARG A 145 -9.67 1.21 -1.80
CA ARG A 145 -10.88 2.03 -2.00
C ARG A 145 -10.59 3.31 -2.78
N GLY A 146 -9.42 3.91 -2.56
CA GLY A 146 -8.94 5.04 -3.38
C GLY A 146 -9.56 6.39 -3.08
N GLN A 147 -10.40 6.47 -2.05
CA GLN A 147 -11.00 7.71 -1.58
C GLN A 147 -10.00 8.51 -0.76
N ASP A 148 -10.02 9.84 -0.90
CA ASP A 148 -9.24 10.79 -0.08
C ASP A 148 -7.74 10.48 -0.01
N ASN A 149 -7.13 10.25 -1.17
CA ASN A 149 -5.69 9.98 -1.26
C ASN A 149 -4.87 11.16 -0.70
N PRO A 150 -4.13 10.97 0.42
CA PRO A 150 -3.44 12.06 1.09
C PRO A 150 -2.22 12.59 0.31
N LEU A 151 -1.84 11.91 -0.78
CA LEU A 151 -0.71 12.29 -1.64
C LEU A 151 -1.14 13.12 -2.87
N THR A 152 -2.44 13.31 -3.09
CA THR A 152 -3.01 14.20 -4.11
C THR A 152 -2.95 15.65 -3.63
N GLN A 153 -2.06 16.46 -4.21
CA GLN A 153 -1.79 17.83 -3.73
C GLN A 153 -1.84 18.89 -4.83
N THR A 154 -1.50 18.55 -6.07
CA THR A 154 -1.43 19.52 -7.17
C THR A 154 -2.79 19.72 -7.84
N PRO A 155 -3.02 20.86 -8.53
CA PRO A 155 -4.27 21.08 -9.28
C PRO A 155 -4.56 19.99 -10.31
N TRP A 156 -3.53 19.43 -10.97
CA TRP A 156 -3.70 18.32 -11.90
C TRP A 156 -4.16 17.05 -11.16
N GLU A 157 -3.47 16.69 -10.08
CA GLU A 157 -3.82 15.51 -9.27
C GLU A 157 -5.27 15.59 -8.73
N GLN A 158 -5.68 16.77 -8.26
CA GLN A 158 -7.04 17.03 -7.79
C GLN A 158 -8.08 16.91 -8.91
N ARG A 159 -7.80 17.53 -10.07
CA ARG A 159 -8.72 17.50 -11.23
C ARG A 159 -8.99 16.09 -11.72
N TYR A 160 -7.96 15.24 -11.76
CA TYR A 160 -8.07 13.89 -12.32
C TYR A 160 -8.29 12.80 -11.26
N GLY A 161 -8.30 13.14 -9.96
CA GLY A 161 -8.43 12.15 -8.89
C GLY A 161 -7.28 11.14 -8.83
N LEU A 162 -6.08 11.56 -9.23
CA LEU A 162 -4.88 10.72 -9.31
C LEU A 162 -3.76 11.34 -8.49
N SER A 163 -2.79 10.53 -8.08
CA SER A 163 -1.56 11.03 -7.47
C SER A 163 -0.37 10.69 -8.36
N LEU A 164 0.52 11.66 -8.54
CA LEU A 164 1.79 11.50 -9.23
C LEU A 164 2.91 11.10 -8.25
N VAL A 165 2.61 10.91 -6.96
CA VAL A 165 3.54 10.38 -5.98
C VAL A 165 3.68 8.87 -6.17
N VAL A 166 4.75 8.48 -6.87
CA VAL A 166 4.98 7.10 -7.32
C VAL A 166 6.27 6.52 -6.78
N ASN A 167 7.17 7.32 -6.21
CA ASN A 167 8.42 6.83 -5.64
C ASN A 167 8.43 7.11 -4.15
N PHE A 168 8.96 6.18 -3.37
CA PHE A 168 9.18 6.34 -1.95
C PHE A 168 10.49 5.67 -1.56
N TYR A 169 11.14 6.23 -0.54
CA TYR A 169 12.45 5.81 -0.06
C TYR A 169 12.44 5.79 1.46
N TYR A 170 13.14 4.84 2.05
CA TYR A 170 13.20 4.64 3.50
C TYR A 170 14.61 4.99 3.99
N PRO A 171 14.84 6.22 4.49
CA PRO A 171 16.19 6.70 4.83
C PRO A 171 16.88 5.86 5.90
N MET A 172 16.09 5.29 6.82
CA MET A 172 16.58 4.54 7.98
C MET A 172 16.56 3.01 7.76
N SER A 173 16.20 2.55 6.56
CA SER A 173 16.27 1.13 6.24
C SER A 173 17.71 0.63 6.31
N SER A 174 17.92 -0.60 6.79
CA SER A 174 19.22 -1.28 6.70
C SER A 174 19.70 -1.48 5.25
N GLN A 175 18.80 -1.34 4.28
CA GLN A 175 19.10 -1.42 2.84
C GLN A 175 19.41 -0.05 2.21
N ALA A 176 19.24 1.04 2.96
CA ALA A 176 19.51 2.40 2.50
C ALA A 176 21.02 2.61 2.31
N ARG A 177 21.39 3.42 1.30
CA ARG A 177 22.80 3.82 1.06
C ARG A 177 23.11 5.22 1.60
N GLY A 178 22.17 5.82 2.31
CA GLY A 178 22.23 7.20 2.80
C GLY A 178 20.83 7.77 2.99
N VAL A 179 20.76 9.03 3.43
CA VAL A 179 19.48 9.69 3.76
C VAL A 179 18.65 10.00 2.51
N PHE A 180 19.31 10.26 1.38
CA PHE A 180 18.64 10.59 0.12
C PHE A 180 18.51 9.39 -0.79
N ALA A 181 17.40 9.35 -1.53
CA ALA A 181 17.21 8.34 -2.55
C ALA A 181 18.26 8.49 -3.67
N PRO A 182 18.71 7.41 -4.32
CA PRO A 182 19.66 7.50 -5.44
C PRO A 182 19.18 8.39 -6.60
N TRP A 183 17.87 8.62 -6.71
CA TRP A 183 17.22 9.44 -7.73
C TRP A 183 16.79 10.83 -7.24
N GLU A 184 17.22 11.28 -6.06
CA GLU A 184 16.85 12.60 -5.49
C GLU A 184 17.13 13.76 -6.47
N GLY A 185 18.26 13.69 -7.19
CA GLY A 185 18.66 14.70 -8.18
C GLY A 185 18.05 14.53 -9.58
N SER A 186 17.13 13.58 -9.77
CA SER A 186 16.49 13.35 -11.08
C SER A 186 15.60 14.53 -11.47
N ARG A 187 15.59 14.88 -12.77
CA ARG A 187 14.62 15.85 -13.33
C ARG A 187 13.20 15.32 -13.42
N SER A 188 13.02 13.99 -13.38
CA SER A 188 11.71 13.34 -13.51
C SER A 188 10.95 13.20 -12.19
N LEU A 189 11.63 13.34 -11.05
CA LEU A 189 11.07 13.16 -9.72
C LEU A 189 11.39 14.36 -8.84
N ARG A 190 10.46 14.71 -7.96
CA ARG A 190 10.65 15.77 -6.96
C ARG A 190 10.21 15.26 -5.60
N PHE A 191 11.08 15.40 -4.59
CA PHE A 191 10.70 15.16 -3.20
C PHE A 191 9.57 16.11 -2.80
N ILE A 192 8.53 15.58 -2.15
CA ILE A 192 7.33 16.39 -1.84
C ILE A 192 7.46 17.24 -0.58
N GLY A 193 8.57 17.13 0.16
CA GLY A 193 8.72 17.76 1.47
C GLY A 193 8.14 16.91 2.59
N GLU A 194 7.97 17.54 3.76
CA GLU A 194 7.32 16.93 4.92
C GLU A 194 5.83 16.69 4.64
N PRO A 195 5.31 15.46 4.81
CA PRO A 195 3.89 15.20 4.62
C PRO A 195 3.03 15.97 5.63
N SER A 196 2.07 16.76 5.14
CA SER A 196 1.17 17.55 6.01
C SER A 196 -0.01 16.74 6.57
N HIS A 197 -0.31 15.57 5.98
CA HIS A 197 -1.45 14.76 6.39
C HIS A 197 -1.10 13.86 7.60
N PRO A 198 -1.89 13.86 8.69
CA PRO A 198 -1.55 13.15 9.92
C PRO A 198 -1.50 11.61 9.79
N GLY A 199 -2.14 11.08 8.74
CA GLY A 199 -2.08 9.66 8.39
C GLY A 199 -0.81 9.23 7.63
N LEU A 200 0.08 10.16 7.29
CA LEU A 200 1.35 9.87 6.63
C LEU A 200 2.52 9.95 7.64
N PRO A 201 3.56 9.13 7.46
CA PRO A 201 4.73 9.17 8.32
C PRO A 201 5.61 10.37 7.96
N PRO A 202 6.46 10.85 8.88
CA PRO A 202 7.36 11.96 8.60
C PRO A 202 8.41 11.60 7.56
N ALA A 203 9.00 12.62 6.90
CA ALA A 203 9.93 12.40 5.79
C ALA A 203 11.24 11.70 6.22
N GLU A 204 11.60 11.76 7.49
CA GLU A 204 12.72 11.01 8.07
C GLU A 204 12.49 9.48 8.02
N GLN A 205 11.23 9.04 8.02
CA GLN A 205 10.86 7.63 7.96
C GLN A 205 10.55 7.17 6.54
N ILE A 206 9.74 7.94 5.81
CA ILE A 206 9.47 7.72 4.38
C ILE A 206 9.53 9.03 3.61
N ARG A 207 10.45 9.11 2.66
CA ARG A 207 10.52 10.21 1.69
C ARG A 207 9.65 9.86 0.49
N PHE A 208 8.70 10.70 0.16
CA PHE A 208 7.81 10.53 -1.00
C PHE A 208 8.23 11.43 -2.16
N TYR A 209 8.14 10.92 -3.38
CA TYR A 209 8.58 11.60 -4.60
C TYR A 209 7.50 11.57 -5.67
N ARG A 210 7.24 12.74 -6.22
CA ARG A 210 6.24 13.01 -7.26
C ARG A 210 6.89 13.10 -8.63
N LEU A 211 6.23 12.57 -9.66
CA LEU A 211 6.62 12.87 -11.04
C LEU A 211 6.51 14.37 -11.29
N THR A 212 7.53 14.97 -11.91
CA THR A 212 7.51 16.40 -12.23
C THR A 212 6.51 16.77 -13.31
N GLN A 213 6.06 15.78 -14.09
CA GLN A 213 5.04 15.88 -15.13
C GLN A 213 4.20 14.59 -15.14
N PRO A 214 2.91 14.65 -15.54
CA PRO A 214 2.13 13.44 -15.78
C PRO A 214 2.79 12.52 -16.84
N PRO A 215 2.47 11.22 -16.84
CA PRO A 215 2.85 10.30 -17.91
C PRO A 215 2.54 10.89 -19.29
N ALA A 216 3.41 10.64 -20.28
CA ALA A 216 3.41 11.38 -21.54
C ALA A 216 2.08 11.32 -22.31
N ASP A 217 1.44 10.16 -22.25
CA ASP A 217 0.13 9.86 -22.82
C ASP A 217 -1.06 10.47 -22.06
N LEU A 218 -0.84 10.96 -20.84
CA LEU A 218 -1.84 11.70 -20.06
C LEU A 218 -1.65 13.23 -20.14
N ARG A 219 -0.48 13.72 -20.59
CA ARG A 219 -0.20 15.16 -20.68
C ARG A 219 -1.15 15.90 -21.62
N ASN A 220 -1.60 15.21 -22.67
CA ASN A 220 -2.41 15.79 -23.74
C ASN A 220 -3.91 15.49 -23.60
N VAL A 221 -4.35 14.85 -22.51
CA VAL A 221 -5.79 14.61 -22.22
C VAL A 221 -6.46 15.89 -21.70
N SER A 222 -6.02 17.03 -22.23
CA SER A 222 -6.60 18.36 -22.06
C SER A 222 -7.19 18.79 -23.40
N ARG A 223 -8.23 18.09 -23.85
CA ARG A 223 -9.29 18.62 -24.73
C ARG A 223 -10.60 17.95 -24.36
#